data_AF-A0A7V3ZYS4-F1
#
_entry.id   AF-A0A7V3ZYS4-F1
#
_cell.length_a   1.000
_cell.length_b   1.000
_cell.length_c   1.000
_cell.angle_alpha   90.00
_cell.angle_beta   90.00
_cell.angle_gamma   90.00
#
_symmetry.space_group_name_H-M   'P 1'
#
loop_
_entity.id
_entity.type
_entity.pdbx_description
1 polymer ?
#
loop_
_entity_poly.entity_id
_entity_poly.type
_entity_poly.pdbx_seq_one_letter_code
_entity_poly.pdbx_strand_id
1 'polypeptide(L)'
;MLNEELKQAEPSSFEEKEIEEFIDKFSEKIVNLNLSVIAVVTLESIKPLSFFASQAMVFFEPLIKAFFTVKDYEKLYRILEDRKLLEKLITSIEEKADRR
;
A
#
# COMPACT_ATOMS: atom_id res chain seq x y z
N MET A 1 26.44 7.32 2.67
CA MET A 1 25.56 7.64 3.81
C MET A 1 24.12 7.22 3.58
N LEU A 2 23.60 7.21 2.33
CA LEU A 2 22.25 6.69 2.04
C LEU A 2 22.09 5.14 2.08
N ASN A 3 23.18 4.37 2.16
CA ASN A 3 23.12 2.90 2.04
C ASN A 3 23.02 2.14 3.37
N GLU A 4 23.11 2.82 4.52
CA GLU A 4 23.04 2.17 5.84
C GLU A 4 21.68 2.31 6.50
N GLU A 5 20.93 3.37 6.22
CA GLU A 5 19.54 3.53 6.70
C GLU A 5 18.59 2.55 6.00
N LEU A 6 18.89 2.17 4.74
CA LEU A 6 18.14 1.17 3.99
C LEU A 6 18.40 -0.28 4.45
N LYS A 7 19.36 -0.51 5.36
CA LYS A 7 19.61 -1.83 5.97
C LYS A 7 18.78 -2.10 7.24
N GLN A 8 18.07 -1.12 7.78
CA GLN A 8 17.29 -1.27 9.02
C GLN A 8 15.79 -1.53 8.84
N ALA A 9 15.26 -1.45 7.62
CA ALA A 9 13.90 -1.89 7.34
C ALA A 9 13.93 -3.37 6.92
N GLU A 10 14.09 -4.28 7.90
CA GLU A 10 13.72 -5.68 7.67
C GLU A 10 12.22 -5.73 7.31
N PRO A 11 11.80 -6.33 6.17
CA PRO A 11 10.40 -6.31 5.71
C PRO A 11 9.39 -7.08 6.61
N SER A 12 9.79 -7.54 7.80
CA SER A 12 9.07 -8.53 8.62
C SER A 12 8.51 -8.04 9.96
N SER A 13 8.71 -6.78 10.36
CA SER A 13 8.48 -6.33 11.75
C SER A 13 7.04 -5.95 12.13
N PHE A 14 6.14 -5.70 11.17
CA PHE A 14 4.74 -5.37 11.48
C PHE A 14 3.92 -6.63 11.81
N GLU A 15 3.16 -6.57 12.90
CA GLU A 15 2.16 -7.59 13.22
C GLU A 15 1.05 -7.61 12.15
N GLU A 16 0.45 -8.79 11.91
CA GLU A 16 -0.61 -8.94 10.91
C GLU A 16 -1.80 -8.00 11.19
N LYS A 17 -2.14 -7.82 12.47
CA LYS A 17 -3.17 -6.89 12.93
C LYS A 17 -2.89 -5.44 12.50
N GLU A 18 -1.63 -5.00 12.57
CA GLU A 18 -1.27 -3.64 12.17
C GLU A 18 -1.44 -3.38 10.67
N ILE A 19 -1.24 -4.42 9.85
CA ILE A 19 -1.46 -4.37 8.41
C ILE A 19 -2.95 -4.33 8.11
N GLU A 20 -3.74 -5.14 8.80
CA GLU A 20 -5.20 -5.15 8.63
C GLU A 20 -5.84 -3.81 9.03
N GLU A 21 -5.42 -3.23 10.14
CA GLU A 21 -5.86 -1.88 10.54
C GLU A 21 -5.46 -0.80 9.54
N PHE A 22 -4.29 -0.95 8.91
CA PHE A 22 -3.84 -0.03 7.87
C PHE A 22 -4.67 -0.17 6.59
N ILE A 23 -4.94 -1.41 6.15
CA ILE A 23 -5.80 -1.68 4.99
C ILE A 23 -7.17 -1.04 5.18
N ASP A 24 -7.79 -1.22 6.35
CA ASP A 24 -9.12 -0.68 6.66
C ASP A 24 -9.17 0.85 6.60
N LYS A 25 -8.20 1.53 7.24
CA LYS A 25 -8.09 2.99 7.23
C LYS A 25 -7.78 3.54 5.84
N PHE A 26 -6.91 2.85 5.10
CA PHE A 26 -6.48 3.29 3.79
C PHE A 26 -7.60 3.14 2.75
N SER A 27 -8.34 2.04 2.78
CA SER A 27 -9.50 1.84 1.90
C SER A 27 -10.61 2.86 2.20
N GLU A 28 -10.85 3.18 3.49
CA GLU A 28 -11.78 4.25 3.87
C GLU A 28 -11.36 5.62 3.31
N LYS A 29 -10.07 5.96 3.38
CA LYS A 29 -9.55 7.22 2.81
C LYS A 29 -9.74 7.30 1.29
N ILE A 30 -9.47 6.21 0.57
CA ILE A 30 -9.67 6.12 -0.88
C ILE A 30 -11.14 6.36 -1.26
N VAL A 31 -12.06 5.67 -0.57
CA VAL A 31 -13.51 5.82 -0.79
C VAL A 31 -13.95 7.24 -0.48
N ASN A 32 -13.51 7.82 0.64
CA ASN A 32 -13.86 9.18 1.03
C ASN A 32 -13.41 10.24 0.03
N LEU A 33 -12.32 9.99 -0.70
CA LEU A 33 -11.81 10.86 -1.76
C LEU A 33 -12.47 10.61 -3.13
N ASN A 34 -13.43 9.69 -3.23
CA ASN A 34 -14.06 9.24 -4.49
C ASN A 34 -13.04 8.68 -5.49
N LEU A 35 -11.99 8.03 -5.01
CA LEU A 35 -10.91 7.46 -5.83
C LEU A 35 -11.03 5.94 -6.02
N SER A 36 -12.12 5.30 -5.59
CA SER A 36 -12.25 3.83 -5.57
C SER A 36 -11.97 3.18 -6.93
N VAL A 37 -12.61 3.65 -8.00
CA VAL A 37 -12.46 3.07 -9.35
C VAL A 37 -11.02 3.18 -9.85
N ILE A 38 -10.40 4.36 -9.75
CA ILE A 38 -9.03 4.57 -10.22
C ILE A 38 -8.03 3.79 -9.36
N ALA A 39 -8.26 3.70 -8.04
CA ALA A 39 -7.43 2.93 -7.12
C ALA A 39 -7.48 1.44 -7.46
N VAL A 40 -8.67 0.85 -7.60
CA VAL A 40 -8.83 -0.56 -7.94
C VAL A 40 -8.16 -0.88 -9.28
N VAL A 41 -8.44 -0.12 -10.34
CA VAL A 41 -7.82 -0.38 -11.66
C VAL A 41 -6.29 -0.26 -11.61
N THR A 42 -5.76 0.72 -10.88
CA THR A 42 -4.31 0.88 -10.70
C THR A 42 -3.71 -0.29 -9.92
N LEU A 43 -4.33 -0.69 -8.80
CA LEU A 43 -3.89 -1.77 -7.93
C LEU A 43 -3.98 -3.14 -8.61
N GLU A 44 -5.01 -3.38 -9.43
CA GLU A 44 -5.13 -4.58 -10.29
C GLU A 44 -4.03 -4.62 -11.34
N SER A 45 -3.71 -3.47 -11.95
CA SER A 45 -2.67 -3.36 -12.98
C SER A 45 -1.27 -3.65 -12.45
N ILE A 46 -1.04 -3.51 -11.13
CA ILE A 46 0.23 -3.82 -10.48
C ILE A 46 0.31 -5.25 -9.90
N LYS A 47 -0.78 -6.04 -9.90
CA LYS A 47 -0.72 -7.47 -9.53
C LYS A 47 0.35 -8.28 -10.30
N PRO A 48 0.59 -8.07 -11.61
CA PRO A 48 1.70 -8.74 -12.33
C PRO A 48 3.08 -8.10 -12.08
N LEU A 49 3.16 -6.95 -11.40
CA LEU A 49 4.35 -6.13 -11.21
C LEU A 49 5.09 -6.39 -9.89
N SER A 50 4.85 -7.50 -9.20
CA SER A 50 5.65 -7.90 -8.03
C SER A 50 7.16 -7.96 -8.31
N PHE A 51 7.58 -8.04 -9.58
CA PHE A 51 8.98 -7.95 -10.00
C PHE A 51 9.56 -6.51 -10.02
N PHE A 52 8.72 -5.47 -10.15
CA PHE A 52 9.12 -4.06 -10.28
C PHE A 52 8.65 -3.15 -9.13
N ALA A 53 8.03 -3.72 -8.09
CA ALA A 53 7.51 -2.97 -6.94
C ALA A 53 8.58 -2.08 -6.27
N SER A 54 9.83 -2.56 -6.20
CA SER A 54 10.97 -1.80 -5.69
C SER A 54 11.28 -0.52 -6.48
N GLN A 55 11.08 -0.53 -7.80
CA GLN A 55 11.34 0.64 -8.67
C GLN A 55 10.16 1.62 -8.68
N ALA A 56 8.93 1.10 -8.61
CA ALA A 56 7.74 1.93 -8.45
C ALA A 56 7.80 2.71 -7.13
N MET A 57 8.28 2.08 -6.06
CA MET A 57 8.36 2.70 -4.75
C MET A 57 9.39 3.82 -4.66
N VAL A 58 10.55 3.67 -5.30
CA VAL A 58 11.53 4.77 -5.45
C VAL A 58 10.96 5.92 -6.29
N PHE A 59 10.19 5.61 -7.34
CA PHE A 59 9.55 6.63 -8.17
C PHE A 59 8.47 7.43 -7.40
N PHE A 60 7.65 6.76 -6.59
CA PHE A 60 6.56 7.40 -5.84
C PHE A 60 6.97 7.94 -4.46
N GLU A 61 8.19 7.70 -3.99
CA GLU A 61 8.70 8.15 -2.69
C GLU A 61 8.43 9.63 -2.37
N PRO A 62 8.66 10.61 -3.28
CA PRO A 62 8.42 12.03 -2.99
C PRO A 62 6.95 12.36 -2.74
N LEU A 63 6.04 11.68 -3.45
CA LEU A 63 4.60 11.86 -3.31
C LEU A 63 4.10 11.14 -2.05
N ILE A 64 4.60 9.94 -1.77
CA ILE A 64 4.15 9.19 -0.60
C ILE A 64 4.60 9.87 0.70
N LYS A 65 5.85 10.36 0.80
CA LYS A 65 6.32 11.14 1.96
C LYS A 65 5.54 12.43 2.19
N ALA A 66 4.92 13.00 1.16
CA ALA A 66 4.13 14.23 1.29
C ALA A 66 2.73 13.97 1.89
N PHE A 67 2.18 12.75 1.75
CA PHE A 67 0.82 12.42 2.18
C PHE A 67 0.74 11.30 3.25
N PHE A 68 1.86 10.64 3.55
CA PHE A 68 1.94 9.45 4.43
C PHE A 68 3.19 9.49 5.32
N THR A 69 3.09 8.87 6.50
CA THR A 69 4.24 8.69 7.39
C THR A 69 5.20 7.63 6.83
N VAL A 70 6.46 7.62 7.26
CA VAL A 70 7.43 6.57 6.87
C VAL A 70 6.91 5.17 7.20
N LYS A 71 6.22 5.01 8.33
CA LYS A 71 5.60 3.73 8.73
C LYS A 71 4.48 3.30 7.80
N ASP A 72 3.63 4.24 7.36
CA ASP A 72 2.55 3.96 6.41
C ASP A 72 3.10 3.54 5.04
N TYR A 73 4.23 4.14 4.63
CA TYR A 73 4.93 3.75 3.41
C TYR A 73 5.46 2.32 3.48
N GLU A 74 6.10 1.92 4.58
CA GLU A 74 6.59 0.54 4.78
C GLU A 74 5.45 -0.49 4.83
N LYS A 75 4.30 -0.13 5.43
CA LYS A 75 3.10 -0.98 5.41
C LYS A 75 2.54 -1.14 4.01
N LEU A 76 2.45 -0.04 3.26
CA LEU A 76 2.02 -0.10 1.86
C LEU A 76 3.00 -0.91 1.01
N TYR A 77 4.30 -0.77 1.22
CA TYR A 77 5.35 -1.58 0.56
C TYR A 77 5.12 -3.07 0.77
N ARG A 78 4.93 -3.49 2.01
CA ARG A 78 4.64 -4.88 2.36
C ARG A 78 3.35 -5.38 1.71
N ILE A 79 2.30 -4.55 1.64
CA ILE A 79 1.04 -4.88 0.97
C ILE A 79 1.25 -5.08 -0.53
N LEU A 80 2.06 -4.24 -1.18
CA LEU A 80 2.32 -4.34 -2.62
C LEU A 80 3.21 -5.54 -3.00
N GLU A 81 4.08 -6.01 -2.10
CA GLU A 81 4.91 -7.21 -2.33
C GLU A 81 4.15 -8.53 -2.11
N ASP A 82 3.20 -8.57 -1.17
CA ASP A 82 2.39 -9.77 -0.90
C ASP A 82 1.06 -9.73 -1.66
N ARG A 83 0.95 -10.59 -2.68
CA ARG A 83 -0.26 -10.72 -3.50
C ARG A 83 -1.55 -10.90 -2.68
N LYS A 84 -1.51 -11.62 -1.54
CA LYS A 84 -2.69 -11.83 -0.70
C LYS A 84 -3.10 -10.56 0.02
N LEU A 85 -2.13 -9.79 0.51
CA LEU A 85 -2.40 -8.51 1.17
C LEU A 85 -2.89 -7.46 0.16
N LEU A 86 -2.32 -7.43 -1.04
CA LEU A 86 -2.80 -6.61 -2.14
C LEU A 86 -4.26 -6.94 -2.50
N GLU A 87 -4.58 -8.22 -2.60
CA GLU A 87 -5.97 -8.66 -2.84
C GLU A 87 -6.90 -8.19 -1.70
N LYS A 88 -6.50 -8.39 -0.44
CA LYS A 88 -7.26 -7.89 0.73
C LYS A 88 -7.52 -6.39 0.64
N LEU A 89 -6.53 -5.59 0.23
CA LEU A 89 -6.70 -4.15 0.07
C LEU A 89 -7.71 -3.80 -1.03
N ILE A 90 -7.59 -4.42 -2.21
CA ILE A 90 -8.50 -4.18 -3.34
C ILE A 90 -9.93 -4.52 -2.95
N THR A 91 -10.16 -5.71 -2.40
CA THR A 91 -11.48 -6.14 -1.93
C THR A 91 -12.04 -5.21 -0.85
N SER A 92 -11.20 -4.73 0.07
CA SER A 92 -11.63 -3.76 1.09
C SER A 92 -12.10 -2.43 0.48
N ILE A 93 -11.45 -1.95 -0.57
CA ILE A 93 -11.86 -0.73 -1.29
C ILE A 93 -13.20 -0.95 -1.98
N GLU A 94 -13.37 -2.07 -2.70
CA GLU A 94 -14.60 -2.42 -3.41
C GLU A 94 -15.78 -2.55 -2.43
N GLU A 95 -15.63 -3.35 -1.37
CA GLU A 95 -16.69 -3.55 -0.38
C GLU A 95 -17.13 -2.26 0.30
N LYS A 96 -16.19 -1.35 0.61
CA LYS A 96 -16.53 -0.06 1.22
C LYS A 96 -17.15 0.91 0.21
N ALA A 97 -16.76 0.85 -1.06
CA ALA A 97 -17.36 1.66 -2.11
C ALA A 97 -18.81 1.24 -2.38
N ASP A 98 -19.10 -0.07 -2.40
CA ASP A 98 -20.44 -0.60 -2.66
C ASP A 98 -21.43 -0.36 -1.52
N ARG A 99 -20.95 -0.18 -0.29
CA ARG A 99 -21.77 0.10 0.90
C ARG A 99 -22.14 1.58 1.05
N ARG A 100 -21.63 2.47 0.19
CA ARG A 100 -21.80 3.92 0.29
C ARG A 100 -22.95 4.43 -0.59
#